data_AF-A0AB37SP94-F1
#
_entry.id   AF-A0AB37SP94-F1
#
_cell.length_a   1.000
_cell.length_b   1.000
_cell.length_c   1.000
_cell.angle_alpha   90.00
_cell.angle_beta   90.00
_cell.angle_gamma   90.00
#
_symmetry.space_group_name_H-M   'P 1'
#
loop_
_entity.id
_entity.type
_entity.pdbx_description
1 polymer ?
#
loop_
_entity_poly.entity_id
_entity_poly.type
_entity_poly.pdbx_seq_one_letter_code
_entity_poly.pdbx_strand_id
1 'polypeptide(L)'
;MRTSYHERLDRLVARLLRTSRVVADMMDRAGTALFEADGELAREVIAESAALERAKVEAEGHAHAILAVQSPVATDLRVVLAAIHAVGDLDRMGRLAIHVAEAVQRRYPDRVVPQVLMPRFVEMSRIAVWLAVMAGQAVESRDAVLARTLISVDDDMDDLHRTLFTAIDYQDWAYGTVKAVDAALLSRYYERFADHAVSLARQTTFVVTGRPKWTDSVPVQCGVRIA
;
A
#
# COMPACT_ATOMS: atom_id res chain seq x y z
N MET A 1 32.89 -6.46 -9.71
CA MET A 1 32.47 -6.42 -8.29
C MET A 1 31.40 -5.35 -8.04
N ARG A 2 31.64 -4.07 -8.39
CA ARG A 2 30.65 -2.96 -8.30
C ARG A 2 29.38 -3.17 -9.15
N THR A 3 29.50 -3.74 -10.35
CA THR A 3 28.36 -4.07 -11.24
C THR A 3 27.40 -5.09 -10.60
N SER A 4 27.93 -6.16 -10.00
CA SER A 4 27.12 -7.18 -9.31
C SER A 4 26.35 -6.61 -8.11
N TYR A 5 26.88 -5.58 -7.47
CA TYR A 5 26.23 -4.88 -6.38
C TYR A 5 25.06 -3.99 -6.87
N HIS A 6 25.26 -3.17 -7.90
CA HIS A 6 24.16 -2.39 -8.48
C HIS A 6 23.05 -3.28 -9.03
N GLU A 7 23.39 -4.41 -9.66
CA GLU A 7 22.39 -5.42 -10.05
C GLU A 7 21.62 -6.00 -8.85
N ARG A 8 22.23 -6.15 -7.68
CA ARG A 8 21.52 -6.59 -6.45
C ARG A 8 20.56 -5.51 -5.94
N LEU A 9 20.97 -4.25 -5.97
CA LEU A 9 20.09 -3.12 -5.64
C LEU A 9 18.91 -3.02 -6.61
N ASP A 10 19.17 -3.10 -7.91
CA ASP A 10 18.13 -3.02 -8.94
C ASP A 10 17.15 -4.20 -8.82
N ARG A 11 17.65 -5.40 -8.53
CA ARG A 11 16.80 -6.56 -8.24
C ARG A 11 15.93 -6.36 -7.00
N LEU A 12 16.46 -5.72 -5.95
CA LEU A 12 15.69 -5.42 -4.74
C LEU A 12 14.57 -4.43 -5.06
N VAL A 13 14.88 -3.31 -5.74
CA VAL A 13 13.89 -2.30 -6.16
C VAL A 13 12.83 -2.91 -7.08
N ALA A 14 13.23 -3.67 -8.09
CA ALA A 14 12.29 -4.35 -8.99
C ALA A 14 11.38 -5.34 -8.25
N ARG A 15 11.86 -5.94 -7.16
CA ARG A 15 11.05 -6.82 -6.31
C ARG A 15 10.00 -6.03 -5.52
N LEU A 16 10.36 -4.86 -4.98
CA LEU A 16 9.40 -3.97 -4.31
C LEU A 16 8.28 -3.54 -5.27
N LEU A 17 8.64 -3.15 -6.50
CA LEU A 17 7.65 -2.81 -7.53
C LEU A 17 6.71 -3.98 -7.81
N ARG A 18 7.24 -5.19 -8.01
CA ARG A 18 6.41 -6.38 -8.22
C ARG A 18 5.47 -6.62 -7.04
N THR A 19 5.97 -6.56 -5.81
CA THR A 19 5.14 -6.72 -4.61
C THR A 19 4.08 -5.61 -4.51
N SER A 20 4.38 -4.36 -4.88
CA SER A 20 3.39 -3.27 -4.92
C SER A 20 2.22 -3.56 -5.86
N ARG A 21 2.50 -4.18 -7.02
CA ARG A 21 1.47 -4.58 -7.97
C ARG A 21 0.65 -5.77 -7.45
N VAL A 22 1.30 -6.72 -6.79
CA VAL A 22 0.61 -7.85 -6.14
C VAL A 22 -0.36 -7.35 -5.07
N VAL A 23 0.07 -6.47 -4.17
CA VAL A 23 -0.84 -5.96 -3.11
C VAL A 23 -1.94 -5.05 -3.66
N ALA A 24 -1.69 -4.37 -4.79
CA ALA A 24 -2.73 -3.63 -5.51
C ALA A 24 -3.79 -4.59 -6.09
N ASP A 25 -3.37 -5.68 -6.75
CA ASP A 25 -4.27 -6.72 -7.27
C ASP A 25 -5.07 -7.41 -6.14
N MET A 26 -4.41 -7.74 -5.02
CA MET A 26 -5.08 -8.28 -3.84
C MET A 26 -6.18 -7.34 -3.34
N MET A 27 -5.93 -6.03 -3.28
CA MET A 27 -6.91 -5.05 -2.81
C MET A 27 -8.05 -4.86 -3.83
N ASP A 28 -7.75 -4.87 -5.13
CA ASP A 28 -8.76 -4.78 -6.19
C ASP A 28 -9.72 -5.99 -6.16
N ARG A 29 -9.16 -7.19 -6.04
CA ARG A 29 -9.94 -8.44 -5.92
C ARG A 29 -10.71 -8.52 -4.61
N ALA A 30 -10.13 -8.07 -3.49
CA ALA A 30 -10.84 -7.97 -2.21
C ALA A 30 -12.01 -6.97 -2.29
N GLY A 31 -11.81 -5.84 -2.97
CA GLY A 31 -12.85 -4.87 -3.29
C GLY A 31 -13.96 -5.47 -4.15
N THR A 32 -13.61 -6.14 -5.24
CA THR A 32 -14.56 -6.84 -6.11
C THR A 32 -15.38 -7.87 -5.34
N ALA A 33 -14.73 -8.69 -4.51
CA ALA A 33 -15.40 -9.66 -3.65
C ALA A 33 -16.38 -8.99 -2.67
N LEU A 34 -16.03 -7.82 -2.15
CA LEU A 34 -16.92 -7.01 -1.30
C LEU A 34 -18.12 -6.47 -2.09
N PHE A 35 -17.92 -6.01 -3.32
CA PHE A 35 -18.97 -5.41 -4.15
C PHE A 35 -19.98 -6.44 -4.64
N GLU A 36 -19.52 -7.66 -4.92
CA GLU A 36 -20.34 -8.73 -5.49
C GLU A 36 -20.82 -9.74 -4.43
N ALA A 37 -20.35 -9.62 -3.19
CA ALA A 37 -20.51 -10.62 -2.14
C ALA A 37 -19.96 -12.00 -2.57
N ASP A 38 -18.84 -11.99 -3.30
CA ASP A 38 -18.19 -13.18 -3.83
C ASP A 38 -17.31 -13.85 -2.76
N GLY A 39 -17.83 -14.91 -2.17
CA GLY A 39 -17.13 -15.73 -1.19
C GLY A 39 -16.11 -16.71 -1.78
N GLU A 40 -16.02 -16.87 -3.09
CA GLU A 40 -14.94 -17.64 -3.71
C GLU A 40 -13.72 -16.74 -3.93
N LEU A 41 -13.91 -15.59 -4.59
CA LEU A 41 -12.85 -14.60 -4.81
C LEU A 41 -12.20 -14.15 -3.51
N ALA A 42 -12.98 -13.93 -2.45
CA ALA A 42 -12.43 -13.60 -1.14
C ALA A 42 -11.55 -14.73 -0.55
N ARG A 43 -11.88 -16.01 -0.75
CA ARG A 43 -11.03 -17.12 -0.29
C ARG A 43 -9.71 -17.16 -1.05
N GLU A 44 -9.73 -16.87 -2.34
CA GLU A 44 -8.51 -16.81 -3.14
C GLU A 44 -7.56 -15.72 -2.63
N VAL A 45 -8.06 -14.51 -2.36
CA VAL A 45 -7.24 -13.42 -1.81
C VAL A 45 -6.64 -13.80 -0.45
N ILE A 46 -7.41 -14.45 0.42
CA ILE A 46 -6.91 -14.91 1.73
C ILE A 46 -5.77 -15.93 1.56
N ALA A 47 -5.86 -16.81 0.56
CA ALA A 47 -4.85 -17.83 0.29
C ALA A 47 -3.48 -17.26 -0.13
N GLU A 48 -3.42 -15.99 -0.58
CA GLU A 48 -2.18 -15.32 -0.96
C GLU A 48 -1.29 -14.92 0.22
N SER A 49 -1.81 -14.96 1.46
CA SER A 49 -1.08 -14.61 2.69
C SER A 49 0.30 -15.27 2.78
N ALA A 50 0.38 -16.58 2.47
CA ALA A 50 1.64 -17.32 2.52
C ALA A 50 2.63 -16.88 1.43
N ALA A 51 2.14 -16.47 0.26
CA ALA A 51 2.99 -15.96 -0.82
C ALA A 51 3.55 -14.57 -0.47
N LEU A 52 2.73 -13.71 0.13
CA LEU A 52 3.14 -12.39 0.60
C LEU A 52 4.24 -12.49 1.68
N GLU A 53 4.07 -13.37 2.68
CA GLU A 53 5.08 -13.57 3.72
C GLU A 53 6.41 -14.08 3.14
N ARG A 54 6.37 -15.03 2.19
CA ARG A 54 7.59 -15.47 1.48
C ARG A 54 8.25 -14.32 0.73
N ALA A 55 7.45 -13.50 0.03
CA ALA A 55 7.96 -12.37 -0.74
C ALA A 55 8.69 -11.35 0.16
N LYS A 56 8.15 -11.11 1.36
CA LYS A 56 8.74 -10.27 2.41
C LYS A 56 10.06 -10.83 2.91
N VAL A 57 10.08 -12.08 3.38
CA VAL A 57 11.29 -12.74 3.93
C VAL A 57 12.43 -12.74 2.90
N GLU A 58 12.12 -13.05 1.63
CA GLU A 58 13.11 -13.03 0.56
C GLU A 58 13.66 -11.62 0.29
N ALA A 59 12.81 -10.58 0.31
CA ALA A 59 13.24 -9.21 0.09
C ALA A 59 14.10 -8.67 1.26
N GLU A 60 13.71 -8.97 2.50
CA GLU A 60 14.51 -8.65 3.70
C GLU A 60 15.86 -9.37 3.67
N GLY A 61 15.87 -10.67 3.33
CA GLY A 61 17.10 -11.44 3.19
C GLY A 61 18.06 -10.85 2.15
N HIS A 62 17.55 -10.38 1.01
CA HIS A 62 18.36 -9.67 0.03
C HIS A 62 18.92 -8.34 0.54
N ALA A 63 18.09 -7.54 1.22
CA ALA A 63 18.54 -6.27 1.79
C ALA A 63 19.64 -6.48 2.85
N HIS A 64 19.45 -7.43 3.76
CA HIS A 64 20.46 -7.79 4.76
C HIS A 64 21.75 -8.31 4.12
N ALA A 65 21.67 -9.14 3.07
CA ALA A 65 22.84 -9.63 2.35
C ALA A 65 23.63 -8.49 1.69
N ILE A 66 22.95 -7.45 1.18
CA ILE A 66 23.61 -6.26 0.65
C ILE A 66 24.37 -5.53 1.77
N LEU A 67 23.73 -5.30 2.93
CA LEU A 67 24.38 -4.63 4.07
C LEU A 67 25.55 -5.43 4.66
N ALA A 68 25.47 -6.76 4.66
CA ALA A 68 26.48 -7.62 5.28
C ALA A 68 27.73 -7.78 4.40
N VAL A 69 27.56 -7.86 3.08
CA VAL A 69 28.65 -8.17 2.14
C VAL A 69 29.20 -6.90 1.47
N GLN A 70 28.43 -5.81 1.50
CA GLN A 70 28.79 -4.55 0.85
C GLN A 70 28.75 -3.45 1.92
N SER A 71 29.62 -2.45 1.80
CA SER A 71 29.61 -1.25 2.64
C SER A 71 28.97 -0.09 1.85
N PRO A 72 27.63 -0.09 1.64
CA PRO A 72 26.97 0.97 0.88
C PRO A 72 27.18 2.32 1.56
N VAL A 73 27.40 3.37 0.77
CA VAL A 73 27.64 4.72 1.26
C VAL A 73 26.58 5.69 0.73
N ALA A 74 26.28 6.72 1.52
CA ALA A 74 25.39 7.83 1.17
C ALA A 74 24.05 7.36 0.54
N THR A 75 23.86 7.58 -0.76
CA THR A 75 22.61 7.28 -1.46
C THR A 75 22.28 5.80 -1.48
N ASP A 76 23.27 4.92 -1.66
CA ASP A 76 22.97 3.50 -1.74
C ASP A 76 22.52 2.94 -0.39
N LEU A 77 23.10 3.43 0.71
CA LEU A 77 22.65 3.05 2.05
C LEU A 77 21.21 3.49 2.26
N ARG A 78 20.84 4.69 1.80
CA ARG A 78 19.46 5.17 1.84
C ARG A 78 18.52 4.28 1.03
N VAL A 79 18.93 3.81 -0.15
CA VAL A 79 18.13 2.88 -0.98
C VAL A 79 17.88 1.57 -0.22
N VAL A 80 18.90 0.98 0.41
CA VAL A 80 18.73 -0.28 1.13
C VAL A 80 17.82 -0.11 2.36
N LEU A 81 18.00 0.96 3.13
CA LEU A 81 17.16 1.26 4.29
C LEU A 81 15.70 1.53 3.89
N ALA A 82 15.50 2.35 2.85
CA ALA A 82 14.19 2.61 2.26
C ALA A 82 13.51 1.31 1.80
N ALA A 83 14.27 0.39 1.19
CA ALA A 83 13.76 -0.90 0.76
C ALA A 83 13.28 -1.76 1.94
N ILE A 84 14.04 -1.82 3.05
CA ILE A 84 13.62 -2.57 4.26
C ILE A 84 12.31 -2.02 4.80
N HIS A 85 12.16 -0.70 4.87
CA HIS A 85 10.93 -0.07 5.34
C HIS A 85 9.76 -0.34 4.38
N ALA A 86 10.00 -0.21 3.07
CA ALA A 86 8.99 -0.46 2.05
C ALA A 86 8.49 -1.92 2.06
N VAL A 87 9.36 -2.90 2.32
CA VAL A 87 8.94 -4.31 2.48
C VAL A 87 7.91 -4.44 3.60
N GLY A 88 8.14 -3.80 4.75
CA GLY A 88 7.21 -3.84 5.88
C GLY A 88 5.88 -3.13 5.59
N ASP A 89 5.91 -2.01 4.86
CA ASP A 89 4.68 -1.32 4.45
C ASP A 89 3.87 -2.14 3.43
N LEU A 90 4.53 -2.75 2.44
CA LEU A 90 3.89 -3.62 1.45
C LEU A 90 3.24 -4.86 2.10
N ASP A 91 3.91 -5.46 3.08
CA ASP A 91 3.34 -6.56 3.87
C ASP A 91 2.07 -6.12 4.61
N ARG A 92 2.10 -4.94 5.24
CA ARG A 92 0.91 -4.38 5.91
C ARG A 92 -0.24 -4.10 4.94
N MET A 93 0.07 -3.56 3.75
CA MET A 93 -0.92 -3.34 2.69
C MET A 93 -1.60 -4.65 2.28
N GLY A 94 -0.82 -5.70 2.00
CA GLY A 94 -1.40 -6.99 1.62
C GLY A 94 -2.23 -7.64 2.75
N ARG A 95 -1.82 -7.51 4.02
CA ARG A 95 -2.64 -7.97 5.16
C ARG A 95 -3.97 -7.21 5.28
N LEU A 96 -3.99 -5.91 4.98
CA LEU A 96 -5.23 -5.13 4.97
C LEU A 96 -6.18 -5.57 3.85
N ALA A 97 -5.66 -5.90 2.66
CA ALA A 97 -6.46 -6.51 1.60
C ALA A 97 -7.06 -7.86 2.04
N ILE A 98 -6.28 -8.68 2.75
CA ILE A 98 -6.76 -9.94 3.35
C ILE A 98 -7.87 -9.67 4.36
N HIS A 99 -7.76 -8.66 5.24
CA HIS A 99 -8.83 -8.34 6.19
C HIS A 99 -10.13 -7.90 5.50
N VAL A 100 -10.05 -7.21 4.36
CA VAL A 100 -11.25 -6.89 3.54
C VAL A 100 -11.89 -8.20 3.04
N ALA A 101 -11.10 -9.11 2.47
CA ALA A 101 -11.59 -10.40 2.01
C ALA A 101 -12.15 -11.29 3.15
N GLU A 102 -11.53 -11.27 4.33
CA GLU A 102 -12.03 -11.97 5.54
C GLU A 102 -13.37 -11.39 6.01
N ALA A 103 -13.59 -10.08 5.86
CA ALA A 103 -14.88 -9.48 6.16
C ALA A 103 -15.98 -10.01 5.23
N VAL A 104 -15.68 -10.21 3.95
CA VAL A 104 -16.57 -10.85 2.97
C VAL A 104 -16.86 -12.29 3.38
N GLN A 105 -15.82 -13.08 3.67
CA GLN A 105 -15.98 -14.47 4.11
C GLN A 105 -16.86 -14.61 5.35
N ARG A 106 -16.66 -13.75 6.35
CA ARG A 106 -17.43 -13.82 7.60
C ARG A 106 -18.93 -13.60 7.39
N ARG A 107 -19.32 -12.87 6.34
CA ARG A 107 -20.72 -12.49 6.07
C ARG A 107 -21.35 -13.23 4.92
N TYR A 108 -20.58 -13.92 4.10
CA TYR A 108 -21.08 -14.71 3.00
C TYR A 108 -22.22 -15.68 3.44
N PRO A 109 -23.35 -15.75 2.71
CA PRO A 109 -23.63 -15.10 1.41
C PRO A 109 -24.20 -13.67 1.50
N ASP A 110 -24.35 -13.11 2.70
CA ASP A 110 -24.84 -11.75 2.88
C ASP A 110 -23.79 -10.70 2.56
N ARG A 111 -24.25 -9.53 2.11
CA ARG A 111 -23.39 -8.35 1.91
C ARG A 111 -22.83 -7.86 3.24
N VAL A 112 -21.55 -7.51 3.26
CA VAL A 112 -20.90 -6.93 4.44
C VAL A 112 -21.53 -5.57 4.78
N VAL A 113 -21.57 -4.66 3.80
CA VAL A 113 -22.07 -3.29 3.96
C VAL A 113 -23.41 -3.08 3.25
N PRO A 114 -24.26 -2.14 3.71
CA PRO A 114 -25.47 -1.75 3.00
C PRO A 114 -25.19 -1.17 1.61
N GLN A 115 -26.14 -1.34 0.68
CA GLN A 115 -26.01 -0.85 -0.70
C GLN A 115 -25.79 0.67 -0.77
N VAL A 116 -26.36 1.44 0.15
CA VAL A 116 -26.21 2.91 0.21
C VAL A 116 -24.77 3.37 0.47
N LEU A 117 -23.94 2.52 1.10
CA LEU A 117 -22.52 2.82 1.33
C LEU A 117 -21.62 2.31 0.19
N MET A 118 -22.14 1.45 -0.69
CA MET A 118 -21.34 0.78 -1.72
C MET A 118 -20.57 1.73 -2.65
N PRO A 119 -21.16 2.84 -3.16
CA PRO A 119 -20.42 3.76 -4.02
C PRO A 119 -19.16 4.34 -3.38
N ARG A 120 -19.16 4.54 -2.05
CA ARG A 120 -17.99 5.05 -1.32
C ARG A 120 -16.89 4.00 -1.24
N PHE A 121 -17.24 2.74 -0.98
CA PHE A 121 -16.25 1.64 -0.95
C PHE A 121 -15.65 1.34 -2.33
N VAL A 122 -16.44 1.48 -3.40
CA VAL A 122 -15.91 1.40 -4.78
C VAL A 122 -14.86 2.48 -5.01
N GLU A 123 -15.14 3.71 -4.59
CA GLU A 123 -14.20 4.81 -4.75
C GLU A 123 -12.95 4.64 -3.88
N MET A 124 -13.09 4.21 -2.62
CA MET A 124 -11.96 3.89 -1.75
C MET A 124 -11.07 2.79 -2.37
N SER A 125 -11.66 1.73 -2.92
CA SER A 125 -10.90 0.67 -3.58
C SER A 125 -10.13 1.20 -4.79
N ARG A 126 -10.77 2.02 -5.63
CA ARG A 126 -10.12 2.67 -6.77
C ARG A 126 -8.92 3.52 -6.36
N ILE A 127 -9.07 4.34 -5.32
CA ILE A 127 -7.98 5.19 -4.79
C ILE A 127 -6.87 4.32 -4.20
N ALA A 128 -7.19 3.32 -3.38
CA ALA A 128 -6.22 2.42 -2.77
C ALA A 128 -5.37 1.69 -3.82
N VAL A 129 -6.00 1.09 -4.83
CA VAL A 129 -5.32 0.39 -5.93
C VAL A 129 -4.40 1.35 -6.69
N TRP A 130 -4.89 2.54 -7.01
CA TRP A 130 -4.09 3.56 -7.69
C TRP A 130 -2.87 3.97 -6.86
N LEU A 131 -3.05 4.28 -5.57
CA LEU A 131 -1.97 4.65 -4.65
C LEU A 131 -0.90 3.56 -4.57
N ALA A 132 -1.29 2.29 -4.46
CA ALA A 132 -0.33 1.17 -4.42
C ALA A 132 0.52 1.07 -5.69
N VAL A 133 -0.11 1.15 -6.86
CA VAL A 133 0.59 1.09 -8.15
C VAL A 133 1.54 2.27 -8.30
N MET A 134 1.07 3.47 -8.01
CA MET A 134 1.88 4.69 -8.17
C MET A 134 3.00 4.77 -7.13
N ALA A 135 2.80 4.22 -5.92
CA ALA A 135 3.84 4.17 -4.89
C ALA A 135 4.99 3.29 -5.33
N GLY A 136 4.70 2.12 -5.91
CA GLY A 136 5.71 1.27 -6.52
C GLY A 136 6.48 1.97 -7.64
N GLN A 137 5.77 2.69 -8.52
CA GLN A 137 6.40 3.47 -9.60
C GLN A 137 7.29 4.60 -9.06
N ALA A 138 6.86 5.30 -8.00
CA ALA A 138 7.67 6.33 -7.36
C ALA A 138 8.96 5.75 -6.75
N VAL A 139 8.91 4.55 -6.18
CA VAL A 139 10.09 3.86 -5.65
C VAL A 139 11.06 3.46 -6.77
N GLU A 140 10.53 2.92 -7.88
CA GLU A 140 11.36 2.51 -9.03
C GLU A 140 12.02 3.69 -9.74
N SER A 141 11.22 4.70 -10.10
CA SER A 141 11.70 5.88 -10.85
C SER A 141 12.47 6.88 -9.98
N ARG A 142 12.38 6.75 -8.66
CA ARG A 142 12.88 7.73 -7.68
C ARG A 142 12.28 9.13 -7.90
N ASP A 143 11.05 9.19 -8.40
CA ASP A 143 10.35 10.44 -8.69
C ASP A 143 9.69 11.02 -7.43
N ALA A 144 10.30 12.09 -6.90
CA ALA A 144 9.79 12.78 -5.72
C ALA A 144 8.57 13.68 -6.01
N VAL A 145 8.36 14.09 -7.27
CA VAL A 145 7.15 14.83 -7.67
C VAL A 145 5.97 13.87 -7.65
N LEU A 146 6.13 12.68 -8.21
CA LEU A 146 5.11 11.63 -8.11
C LEU A 146 4.81 11.32 -6.64
N ALA A 147 5.84 11.13 -5.80
CA ALA A 147 5.66 10.91 -4.37
C ALA A 147 4.83 12.00 -3.66
N ARG A 148 4.94 13.27 -4.09
CA ARG A 148 4.11 14.37 -3.58
C ARG A 148 2.65 14.26 -4.03
N THR A 149 2.41 13.88 -5.29
CA THR A 149 1.05 13.67 -5.79
C THR A 149 0.31 12.60 -4.98
N LEU A 150 1.00 11.52 -4.60
CA LEU A 150 0.38 10.47 -3.77
C LEU A 150 -0.12 11.00 -2.42
N ILE A 151 0.64 11.88 -1.78
CA ILE A 151 0.23 12.50 -0.50
C ILE A 151 -1.07 13.29 -0.67
N SER A 152 -1.25 14.00 -1.79
CA SER A 152 -2.47 14.77 -2.04
C SER A 152 -3.68 13.89 -2.37
N VAL A 153 -3.48 12.71 -2.96
CA VAL A 153 -4.57 11.77 -3.28
C VAL A 153 -5.02 11.00 -2.03
N ASP A 154 -4.13 10.85 -1.04
CA ASP A 154 -4.46 10.29 0.27
C ASP A 154 -5.49 11.15 1.02
N ASP A 155 -5.47 12.47 0.85
CA ASP A 155 -6.48 13.38 1.41
C ASP A 155 -7.91 13.00 0.93
N ASP A 156 -8.06 12.53 -0.31
CA ASP A 156 -9.35 12.06 -0.84
C ASP A 156 -9.82 10.78 -0.12
N MET A 157 -8.88 9.89 0.25
CA MET A 157 -9.18 8.68 1.04
C MET A 157 -9.63 9.05 2.46
N ASP A 158 -8.94 9.99 3.10
CA ASP A 158 -9.29 10.51 4.43
C ASP A 158 -10.69 11.16 4.44
N ASP A 159 -11.03 11.89 3.39
CA ASP A 159 -12.35 12.48 3.21
C ASP A 159 -13.44 11.41 3.09
N LEU A 160 -13.21 10.37 2.29
CA LEU A 160 -14.13 9.23 2.17
C LEU A 160 -14.27 8.49 3.50
N HIS A 161 -13.18 8.29 4.24
CA HIS A 161 -13.20 7.68 5.56
C HIS A 161 -14.07 8.47 6.54
N ARG A 162 -13.88 9.79 6.61
CA ARG A 162 -14.65 10.68 7.49
C ARG A 162 -16.14 10.70 7.12
N THR A 163 -16.46 10.80 5.83
CA THR A 163 -17.86 10.84 5.37
C THR A 163 -18.60 9.52 5.61
N LEU A 164 -17.91 8.38 5.54
CA LEU A 164 -18.47 7.07 5.93
C LEU A 164 -18.83 7.03 7.42
N PHE A 165 -17.95 7.54 8.28
CA PHE A 165 -18.23 7.63 9.72
C PHE A 165 -19.45 8.51 10.00
N THR A 166 -19.56 9.68 9.36
CA THR A 166 -20.75 10.54 9.50
C THR A 166 -22.03 9.85 9.03
N ALA A 167 -21.98 9.05 7.96
CA ALA A 167 -23.14 8.32 7.47
C ALA A 167 -23.61 7.21 8.43
N ILE A 168 -22.70 6.65 9.23
CA ILE A 168 -22.99 5.61 10.23
C ILE A 168 -23.48 6.23 11.56
N ASP A 169 -22.91 7.37 11.96
CA ASP A 169 -23.26 8.10 13.19
C ASP A 169 -24.63 8.82 13.10
N TYR A 170 -25.21 8.88 11.90
CA TYR A 170 -26.51 9.50 11.70
C TYR A 170 -27.59 8.77 12.51
N GLN A 171 -28.40 9.53 13.27
CA GLN A 171 -29.34 8.99 14.27
C GLN A 171 -30.39 8.01 13.71
N ASP A 172 -30.56 7.96 12.39
CA ASP A 172 -31.49 7.08 11.67
C ASP A 172 -30.82 5.85 11.02
N TRP A 173 -29.67 5.38 11.50
CA TRP A 173 -29.02 4.19 10.95
C TRP A 173 -29.91 2.93 11.05
N ALA A 174 -30.55 2.57 9.95
CA ALA A 174 -31.56 1.50 9.89
C ALA A 174 -30.98 0.08 9.75
N TYR A 175 -29.67 -0.08 9.55
CA TYR A 175 -29.06 -1.38 9.18
C TYR A 175 -28.46 -2.15 10.37
N GLY A 176 -28.60 -1.62 11.58
CA GLY A 176 -28.15 -2.25 12.83
C GLY A 176 -26.64 -2.10 13.12
N THR A 177 -26.28 -2.30 14.38
CA THR A 177 -24.91 -2.07 14.90
C THR A 177 -23.86 -2.92 14.19
N VAL A 178 -24.20 -4.15 13.82
CA VAL A 178 -23.24 -5.08 13.22
C VAL A 178 -22.72 -4.53 11.88
N LYS A 179 -23.62 -4.06 11.00
CA LYS A 179 -23.23 -3.48 9.70
C LYS A 179 -22.52 -2.13 9.84
N ALA A 180 -22.85 -1.36 10.88
CA ALA A 180 -22.12 -0.15 11.23
C ALA A 180 -20.65 -0.46 11.58
N VAL A 181 -20.43 -1.46 12.43
CA VAL A 181 -19.08 -1.90 12.81
C VAL A 181 -18.29 -2.43 11.61
N ASP A 182 -18.90 -3.27 10.77
CA ASP A 182 -18.18 -3.77 9.58
C ASP A 182 -17.81 -2.63 8.62
N ALA A 183 -18.72 -1.68 8.39
CA ALA A 183 -18.45 -0.53 7.52
C ALA A 183 -17.31 0.35 8.09
N ALA A 184 -17.31 0.62 9.40
CA ALA A 184 -16.25 1.37 10.06
C ALA A 184 -14.89 0.65 9.95
N LEU A 185 -14.85 -0.67 10.17
CA LEU A 185 -13.62 -1.47 10.05
C LEU A 185 -13.09 -1.50 8.61
N LEU A 186 -13.96 -1.78 7.64
CA LEU A 186 -13.58 -1.79 6.22
C LEU A 186 -13.04 -0.42 5.79
N SER A 187 -13.73 0.66 6.18
CA SER A 187 -13.29 2.01 5.88
C SER A 187 -11.90 2.28 6.45
N ARG A 188 -11.64 1.82 7.69
CA ARG A 188 -10.32 1.94 8.30
C ARG A 188 -9.25 1.11 7.61
N TYR A 189 -9.59 -0.07 7.08
CA TYR A 189 -8.62 -0.88 6.34
C TYR A 189 -8.16 -0.21 5.05
N TYR A 190 -9.08 0.44 4.33
CA TYR A 190 -8.74 1.23 3.14
C TYR A 190 -7.88 2.46 3.46
N GLU A 191 -8.23 3.23 4.50
CA GLU A 191 -7.42 4.37 4.97
C GLU A 191 -6.01 3.93 5.35
N ARG A 192 -5.88 2.90 6.18
CA ARG A 192 -4.55 2.38 6.58
C ARG A 192 -3.75 1.83 5.41
N PHE A 193 -4.42 1.33 4.37
CA PHE A 193 -3.74 0.85 3.17
C PHE A 193 -3.14 2.03 2.39
N ALA A 194 -3.90 3.11 2.25
CA ALA A 194 -3.46 4.35 1.62
C ALA A 194 -2.28 4.99 2.39
N ASP A 195 -2.37 5.06 3.71
CA ASP A 195 -1.29 5.46 4.63
C ASP A 195 0.04 4.74 4.37
N HIS A 196 -0.03 3.42 4.15
CA HIS A 196 1.16 2.62 3.85
C HIS A 196 1.68 2.89 2.43
N ALA A 197 0.82 3.11 1.45
CA ALA A 197 1.23 3.54 0.11
C ALA A 197 1.92 4.92 0.15
N VAL A 198 1.42 5.86 0.95
CA VAL A 198 2.09 7.15 1.20
C VAL A 198 3.42 6.97 1.95
N SER A 199 3.50 6.00 2.85
CA SER A 199 4.76 5.67 3.54
C SER A 199 5.83 5.18 2.56
N LEU A 200 5.47 4.41 1.53
CA LEU A 200 6.35 4.08 0.41
C LEU A 200 6.80 5.33 -0.36
N ALA A 201 5.89 6.24 -0.68
CA ALA A 201 6.21 7.49 -1.37
C ALA A 201 7.21 8.36 -0.55
N ARG A 202 7.06 8.39 0.77
CA ARG A 202 8.00 9.06 1.68
C ARG A 202 9.39 8.42 1.63
N GLN A 203 9.51 7.11 1.41
CA GLN A 203 10.81 6.46 1.20
C GLN A 203 11.51 6.98 -0.06
N THR A 204 10.78 7.22 -1.16
CA THR A 204 11.33 7.87 -2.36
C THR A 204 11.90 9.25 -2.04
N THR A 205 11.17 10.05 -1.27
CA THR A 205 11.65 11.37 -0.83
C THR A 205 12.94 11.24 -0.02
N PHE A 206 13.03 10.27 0.89
CA PHE A 206 14.23 10.03 1.68
C PHE A 206 15.43 9.61 0.81
N VAL A 207 15.23 8.71 -0.15
CA VAL A 207 16.26 8.25 -1.08
C VAL A 207 16.85 9.41 -1.89
N VAL A 208 16.01 10.35 -2.35
CA VAL A 208 16.47 11.51 -3.13
C VAL A 208 17.12 12.54 -2.20
N THR A 209 16.41 12.96 -1.16
CA THR A 209 16.72 14.19 -0.40
C THR A 209 17.53 13.97 0.88
N GLY A 210 17.48 12.76 1.43
CA GLY A 210 18.08 12.41 2.72
C GLY A 210 17.22 12.85 3.90
N ARG A 211 16.01 13.36 3.66
CA ARG A 211 15.08 13.83 4.68
C ARG A 211 13.82 12.96 4.73
N PRO A 212 13.23 12.74 5.92
CA PRO A 212 12.06 11.88 6.08
C PRO A 212 10.75 12.52 5.58
N LYS A 213 10.71 13.83 5.37
CA LYS A 213 9.54 14.57 4.86
C LYS A 213 9.94 15.51 3.74
N TRP A 214 9.07 15.63 2.75
CA TRP A 214 9.17 16.67 1.74
C TRP A 214 8.93 18.04 2.39
N THR A 215 9.75 19.02 2.05
CA THR A 215 9.54 20.43 2.40
C THR A 215 9.67 21.25 1.12
N ASP A 216 8.93 22.34 0.95
CA ASP A 216 9.02 23.18 -0.26
C ASP A 216 10.43 23.79 -0.48
N SER A 217 11.29 23.71 0.54
CA SER A 217 12.72 24.03 0.47
C SER A 217 13.60 22.93 -0.13
N VAL A 218 13.04 21.76 -0.49
CA VAL A 218 13.78 20.70 -1.18
C VAL A 218 13.88 21.08 -2.66
N PRO A 219 15.09 21.34 -3.19
CA PRO A 219 15.24 21.63 -4.61
C PRO A 219 14.85 20.39 -5.43
N VAL A 220 14.03 20.61 -6.46
CA VAL A 220 13.68 19.60 -7.47
C VAL A 220 14.91 19.32 -8.32
N GLN A 221 15.90 18.61 -7.79
CA GLN A 221 17.00 18.11 -8.61
C GLN A 221 16.52 16.87 -9.36
N CYS A 222 15.87 17.13 -10.49
CA CYS A 222 15.66 16.15 -11.54
C CYS A 222 17.05 15.66 -12.00
N GLY A 223 17.35 14.38 -11.79
CA GLY A 223 18.55 13.74 -12.32
C GLY A 223 19.65 13.45 -11.31
N VAL A 224 19.42 12.49 -10.41
CA VAL A 224 20.53 11.75 -9.79
C VAL A 224 21.13 10.84 -10.86
N ARG A 225 22.13 11.35 -11.61
CA ARG A 225 23.05 10.48 -12.35
C ARG A 225 23.91 9.76 -11.33
N ILE A 226 23.74 8.44 -11.24
CA ILE A 226 24.64 7.56 -10.50
C ILE A 226 25.97 7.59 -11.27
N ALA A 227 27.03 8.05 -10.61
CA ALA A 227 28.42 7.93 -11.07
C ALA A 227 29.07 6.69 -10.45
#